data_AF-A0A7Y4VRT7-F1
#
_entry.id   AF-A0A7Y4VRT7-F1
#
_cell.length_a   1.000
_cell.length_b   1.000
_cell.length_c   1.000
_cell.angle_alpha   90.00
_cell.angle_beta   90.00
_cell.angle_gamma   90.00
#
_symmetry.space_group_name_H-M   'P 1'
#
loop_
_entity.id
_entity.type
_entity.pdbx_description
1 polymer ?
#
loop_
_entity_poly.entity_id
_entity_poly.type
_entity_poly.pdbx_seq_one_letter_code
_entity_poly.pdbx_strand_id
1 'polypeptide(L)'
;MPRDADEPNKCWSVSDTQRWELAAEFKLEQSDVVKFYARNDRLDLVIPYEYHGIAHGYQPDFVVRLADDSTVLVEVKGFENDQDRAKHEAAKRWVAAVNNWAELGRWDFHVCHNPQLLGKELASLATSQVSSQRDG
;
A
#
# COMPACT_ATOMS: atom_id res chain seq x y z
N MET A 1 -27.25 20.69 -36.17
CA MET A 1 -26.82 19.33 -35.79
C MET A 1 -25.41 19.45 -35.24
N PRO A 2 -25.15 19.06 -33.97
CA PRO A 2 -24.07 18.08 -33.79
C PRO A 2 -24.30 17.11 -32.62
N ARG A 3 -24.22 15.82 -32.93
CA ARG A 3 -23.55 14.77 -32.16
C ARG A 3 -22.76 14.03 -33.26
N ASP A 4 -21.50 13.68 -33.09
CA ASP A 4 -21.12 12.54 -32.28
C ASP A 4 -19.65 12.67 -31.85
N ALA A 5 -19.44 12.36 -30.58
CA ALA A 5 -18.15 11.97 -30.04
C ALA A 5 -18.02 10.46 -30.24
N ASP A 6 -16.97 10.02 -30.91
CA ASP A 6 -16.50 8.63 -30.83
C ASP A 6 -15.03 8.57 -31.25
N GLU A 7 -14.14 8.61 -30.25
CA GLU A 7 -12.81 8.01 -30.37
C GLU A 7 -12.76 6.79 -29.44
N PRO A 8 -12.94 5.57 -29.97
CA PRO A 8 -12.69 4.35 -29.21
C PRO A 8 -11.17 4.17 -29.11
N ASN A 9 -10.67 3.62 -27.99
CA ASN A 9 -9.27 3.25 -27.67
C ASN A 9 -8.58 4.09 -26.58
N LYS A 10 -9.34 4.73 -25.67
CA LYS A 10 -8.75 5.40 -24.50
C LYS A 10 -8.83 4.50 -23.26
N CYS A 11 -7.68 3.97 -22.86
CA CYS A 11 -7.46 3.20 -21.62
C CYS A 11 -7.90 4.03 -20.40
N TRP A 12 -9.03 3.66 -19.81
CA TRP A 12 -9.58 4.28 -18.59
C TRP A 12 -8.85 3.83 -17.31
N SER A 13 -8.03 2.77 -17.37
CA SER A 13 -7.40 2.18 -16.19
C SER A 13 -6.13 2.89 -15.71
N VAL A 14 -5.33 3.48 -16.60
CA VAL A 14 -4.00 4.02 -16.22
C VAL A 14 -4.08 5.44 -15.63
N SER A 15 -5.05 6.24 -16.10
CA SER A 15 -5.20 7.62 -15.62
C SER A 15 -5.72 7.71 -14.19
N ASP A 16 -6.58 6.77 -13.77
CA ASP A 16 -7.15 6.79 -12.44
C ASP A 16 -6.16 6.30 -11.38
N THR A 17 -5.39 5.24 -11.65
CA THR A 17 -4.30 4.80 -10.75
C THR A 17 -3.28 5.91 -10.52
N GLN A 18 -2.83 6.60 -11.58
CA GLN A 18 -1.88 7.71 -11.45
C GLN A 18 -2.45 8.87 -10.61
N ARG A 19 -3.74 9.20 -10.77
CA ARG A 19 -4.40 10.23 -9.96
C ARG A 19 -4.50 9.82 -8.49
N TRP A 20 -4.72 8.54 -8.23
CA TRP A 20 -4.86 8.02 -6.88
C TRP A 20 -3.53 7.97 -6.15
N GLU A 21 -2.45 7.59 -6.84
CA GLU A 21 -1.08 7.68 -6.34
C GLU A 21 -0.70 9.13 -6.00
N LEU A 22 -0.95 10.08 -6.90
CA LEU A 22 -0.67 11.50 -6.65
C LEU A 22 -1.48 12.04 -5.46
N ALA A 23 -2.74 11.61 -5.32
CA ALA A 23 -3.57 11.98 -4.18
C ALA A 23 -3.05 11.36 -2.87
N ALA A 24 -2.56 10.11 -2.92
CA ALA A 24 -1.96 9.44 -1.78
C ALA A 24 -0.66 10.14 -1.35
N GLU A 25 0.23 10.47 -2.29
CA GLU A 25 1.47 11.22 -2.04
C GLU A 25 1.19 12.54 -1.31
N PHE A 26 0.26 13.34 -1.84
CA PHE A 26 -0.13 14.61 -1.22
C PHE A 26 -0.65 14.42 0.20
N LYS A 27 -1.33 13.31 0.49
CA LYS A 27 -1.82 13.00 1.84
C LYS A 27 -0.75 12.47 2.77
N LEU A 28 0.24 11.74 2.25
CA LEU A 28 1.41 11.32 3.01
C LEU A 28 2.26 12.54 3.41
N GLU A 29 2.47 13.50 2.50
CA GLU A 29 3.20 14.74 2.79
C GLU A 29 2.52 15.61 3.85
N GLN A 30 1.18 15.62 3.89
CA GLN A 30 0.40 16.40 4.86
C GLN A 30 0.28 15.73 6.24
N SER A 31 0.74 14.49 6.39
CA SER A 31 0.44 13.69 7.58
C SER A 31 1.52 13.83 8.64
N ASP A 32 1.16 14.36 9.81
CA ASP A 32 2.08 14.49 10.95
C ASP A 32 2.52 13.13 11.54
N VAL A 33 1.81 12.04 11.21
CA VAL A 33 2.15 10.69 11.69
C VAL A 33 3.14 9.97 10.77
N VAL A 34 3.39 10.50 9.57
CA VAL A 34 4.33 9.93 8.61
C VAL A 34 5.69 10.61 8.80
N LYS A 35 6.71 9.82 9.09
CA LYS A 35 8.09 10.30 9.27
C LYS A 35 8.82 10.36 7.93
N PHE A 36 8.70 9.30 7.14
CA PHE A 36 9.26 9.19 5.80
C PHE A 36 8.35 8.32 4.94
N TYR A 37 8.34 8.55 3.63
CA TYR A 37 7.72 7.62 2.68
C TYR A 37 8.60 7.52 1.44
N ALA A 38 8.52 6.38 0.77
CA ALA A 38 9.19 6.15 -0.49
C ALA A 38 8.27 5.38 -1.43
N ARG A 39 8.24 5.79 -2.70
CA ARG A 39 7.63 4.98 -3.77
C ARG A 39 8.52 3.79 -4.07
N ASN A 40 7.91 2.67 -4.44
CA ASN A 40 8.63 1.48 -4.88
C ASN A 40 9.04 1.52 -6.36
N ASP A 41 9.03 2.70 -7.00
CA ASP A 41 9.39 2.86 -8.42
C ASP A 41 10.88 2.61 -8.69
N ARG A 42 11.73 2.66 -7.65
CA ARG A 42 13.18 2.42 -7.72
C ARG A 42 13.75 1.61 -6.57
N LEU A 43 12.91 1.10 -5.67
CA LEU A 43 13.36 0.31 -4.52
C LEU A 43 13.53 -1.18 -4.88
N ASP A 44 12.92 -1.63 -5.98
CA ASP A 44 12.89 -3.03 -6.42
C ASP A 44 12.45 -3.99 -5.30
N LEU A 45 11.59 -3.51 -4.39
CA LEU A 45 11.05 -4.34 -3.32
C LEU A 45 9.98 -5.24 -3.92
N VAL A 46 10.35 -6.50 -4.14
CA VAL A 46 9.47 -7.53 -4.70
C VAL A 46 9.20 -8.61 -3.66
N ILE A 47 7.93 -8.81 -3.35
CA ILE A 47 7.47 -9.91 -2.50
C ILE A 47 7.09 -11.08 -3.40
N PRO A 48 7.82 -12.21 -3.36
CA PRO A 48 7.48 -13.37 -4.16
C PRO A 48 6.19 -14.02 -3.64
N TYR A 49 5.29 -14.38 -4.55
CA TYR A 49 4.07 -15.12 -4.24
C TYR A 49 3.78 -16.16 -5.31
N GLU A 50 3.01 -17.19 -4.94
CA GLU A 50 2.52 -18.19 -5.88
C GLU A 50 1.01 -18.03 -6.07
N TYR A 51 0.56 -18.03 -7.32
CA TYR A 51 -0.86 -18.01 -7.67
C TYR A 51 -1.12 -19.00 -8.79
N HIS A 52 -2.02 -19.96 -8.55
CA HIS A 52 -2.32 -21.09 -9.46
C HIS A 52 -1.06 -21.84 -9.94
N GLY A 53 -0.09 -22.07 -9.05
CA GLY A 53 1.15 -22.80 -9.38
C GLY A 53 2.16 -21.99 -10.19
N ILE A 54 1.93 -20.69 -10.39
CA ILE A 54 2.84 -19.79 -11.10
C ILE A 54 3.47 -18.83 -10.08
N ALA A 55 4.79 -18.69 -10.14
CA ALA A 55 5.51 -17.70 -9.34
C ALA A 55 5.32 -16.30 -9.91
N HIS A 56 5.00 -15.36 -9.03
CA HIS A 56 4.78 -13.96 -9.33
C HIS A 56 5.50 -13.07 -8.32
N GLY A 57 5.78 -11.82 -8.71
CA GLY A 57 6.29 -10.78 -7.83
C GLY A 57 5.21 -9.75 -7.54
N TYR A 58 4.98 -9.46 -6.27
CA TYR A 58 4.13 -8.36 -5.83
C TYR A 58 5.03 -7.18 -5.41
N GLN A 59 4.77 -6.01 -6.00
CA GLN A 59 5.46 -4.77 -5.67
C GLN A 59 4.44 -3.83 -5.02
N PRO A 60 4.58 -3.49 -3.73
CA PRO A 60 3.73 -2.48 -3.10
C PRO A 60 3.99 -1.10 -3.71
N ASP A 61 2.99 -0.22 -3.71
CA ASP A 61 3.13 1.14 -4.28
C ASP A 61 4.05 2.03 -3.43
N PHE A 62 3.86 2.01 -2.10
CA PHE A 62 4.59 2.84 -1.15
C PHE A 62 5.10 2.06 0.05
N VAL A 63 6.25 2.49 0.56
CA VAL A 63 6.80 2.10 1.85
C VAL A 63 6.80 3.33 2.75
N VAL A 64 6.02 3.29 3.82
CA VAL A 64 5.80 4.42 4.71
C VAL A 64 6.37 4.11 6.08
N ARG A 65 7.25 4.96 6.59
CA ARG A 65 7.72 4.89 7.99
C ARG A 65 6.95 5.87 8.83
N LEU A 66 6.27 5.36 9.85
CA LEU A 66 5.46 6.13 10.79
C LEU A 66 6.33 6.73 11.90
N ALA A 67 5.75 7.67 12.65
CA ALA A 67 6.41 8.38 13.74
C ALA A 67 6.81 7.46 14.91
N ASP A 68 6.14 6.31 15.07
CA ASP A 68 6.46 5.27 16.05
C ASP A 68 7.57 4.30 15.59
N ASP A 69 8.24 4.63 14.49
CA ASP A 69 9.27 3.83 13.81
C ASP A 69 8.78 2.49 13.22
N SER A 70 7.46 2.28 13.13
CA SER A 70 6.90 1.19 12.33
C SER A 70 6.95 1.50 10.82
N THR A 71 7.12 0.47 10.01
CA THR A 71 7.15 0.55 8.55
C THR A 71 5.91 -0.11 7.97
N VAL A 72 5.12 0.62 7.21
CA VAL A 72 3.87 0.15 6.61
C VAL A 72 4.05 0.08 5.11
N LEU A 73 3.81 -1.10 4.55
CA LEU A 73 3.62 -1.29 3.11
C LEU A 73 2.22 -0.84 2.75
N VAL A 74 2.12 0.15 1.87
CA VAL A 74 0.84 0.72 1.43
C VAL A 74 0.61 0.40 -0.04
N GLU A 75 -0.55 -0.18 -0.31
CA GLU A 75 -1.08 -0.43 -1.67
C GLU A 75 -2.27 0.50 -1.92
N VAL A 76 -2.29 1.22 -3.03
CA VAL A 76 -3.40 2.11 -3.41
C VAL A 76 -4.21 1.46 -4.52
N LYS A 77 -5.41 0.96 -4.19
CA LYS A 77 -6.23 0.13 -5.07
C LYS A 77 -7.66 0.61 -5.19
N GLY A 78 -8.13 0.83 -6.42
CA GLY A 78 -9.52 1.21 -6.68
C GLY A 78 -10.51 0.10 -6.88
N PHE A 79 -10.09 -1.03 -7.41
CA PHE A 79 -10.94 -2.18 -7.60
C PHE A 79 -10.18 -3.44 -7.21
N GLU A 80 -10.81 -4.29 -6.40
CA GLU A 80 -10.22 -5.53 -5.92
C GLU A 80 -10.66 -6.68 -6.85
N ASN A 81 -9.71 -7.52 -7.25
CA ASN A 81 -10.00 -8.77 -7.96
C ASN A 81 -9.52 -9.99 -7.14
N ASP A 82 -9.92 -11.20 -7.53
CA ASP A 82 -9.53 -12.42 -6.80
C ASP A 82 -8.02 -12.65 -6.72
N GLN A 83 -7.25 -12.12 -7.68
CA GLN A 83 -5.78 -12.18 -7.65
C GLN A 83 -5.19 -11.28 -6.56
N ASP A 84 -5.86 -10.19 -6.20
CA ASP A 84 -5.40 -9.27 -5.17
C ASP A 84 -5.43 -9.92 -3.78
N ARG A 85 -6.38 -10.81 -3.50
CA ARG A 85 -6.37 -11.61 -2.27
C ARG A 85 -5.10 -12.43 -2.10
N ALA A 86 -4.61 -13.07 -3.17
CA ALA A 86 -3.38 -13.86 -3.12
C ALA A 86 -2.15 -12.97 -2.85
N LYS A 87 -2.10 -11.77 -3.44
CA LYS A 87 -1.05 -10.78 -3.17
C LYS A 87 -1.08 -10.30 -1.72
N HIS A 88 -2.26 -9.95 -1.21
CA HIS A 88 -2.44 -9.48 0.17
C HIS A 88 -2.00 -10.55 1.18
N GLU A 89 -2.37 -11.81 0.97
CA GLU A 89 -1.95 -12.90 1.83
C GLU A 89 -0.44 -13.15 1.78
N ALA A 90 0.18 -13.00 0.61
CA ALA A 90 1.63 -13.08 0.50
C ALA A 90 2.33 -11.92 1.20
N ALA A 91 1.82 -10.69 1.05
CA ALA A 91 2.34 -9.51 1.72
C ALA A 91 2.27 -9.65 3.25
N LYS A 92 1.13 -10.09 3.78
CA LYS A 92 0.97 -10.37 5.23
C LYS A 92 1.95 -11.45 5.72
N ARG A 93 2.14 -12.53 4.97
CA ARG A 93 3.11 -13.58 5.33
C ARG A 93 4.54 -13.05 5.34
N TRP A 94 4.89 -12.23 4.35
CA TRP A 94 6.20 -11.61 4.27
C TRP A 94 6.42 -10.65 5.45
N VAL A 95 5.45 -9.80 5.76
CA VAL A 95 5.48 -8.91 6.93
C VAL A 95 5.63 -9.70 8.24
N ALA A 96 4.89 -10.80 8.40
CA ALA A 96 5.03 -11.67 9.56
C ALA A 96 6.44 -12.28 9.67
N ALA A 97 7.04 -12.70 8.54
CA ALA A 97 8.40 -13.21 8.51
C ALA A 97 9.44 -12.13 8.87
N VAL A 98 9.29 -10.92 8.34
CA VAL A 98 10.15 -9.77 8.66
C VAL A 98 10.04 -9.39 10.13
N ASN A 99 8.83 -9.35 10.68
CA ASN A 99 8.60 -9.11 12.10
C ASN A 99 9.20 -10.19 13.00
N ASN A 100 9.16 -11.46 12.57
CA ASN A 100 9.78 -12.56 13.31
C ASN A 100 11.31 -12.49 13.31
N TRP A 101 11.91 -11.89 12.29
CA TRP A 101 13.36 -11.66 12.25
C TRP A 101 13.80 -10.55 13.23
N ALA A 102 12.91 -9.62 13.59
CA ALA A 102 13.09 -8.58 14.60
C ALA A 102 14.24 -7.56 14.39
N GLU A 103 15.11 -7.75 13.40
CA GLU A 103 16.23 -6.84 13.10
C GLU A 103 15.80 -5.58 12.32
N LEU A 104 14.72 -5.65 11.54
CA LEU A 104 14.24 -4.57 10.69
C LEU A 104 13.15 -3.70 11.33
N GLY A 105 12.95 -3.84 12.64
CA GLY A 105 11.86 -3.20 13.36
C GLY A 105 10.51 -3.84 13.05
N ARG A 106 9.44 -3.06 13.18
CA ARG A 106 8.07 -3.53 12.95
C ARG A 106 7.56 -3.13 11.59
N TRP A 107 6.93 -4.09 10.94
CA TRP A 107 6.33 -3.97 9.62
C TRP A 107 4.83 -4.25 9.69
N ASP A 108 4.07 -3.52 8.89
CA ASP A 108 2.62 -3.75 8.69
C ASP A 108 2.28 -3.65 7.21
N PHE A 109 1.11 -4.16 6.83
CA PHE A 109 0.59 -4.10 5.45
C PHE A 109 -0.81 -3.50 5.45
N HIS A 110 -0.99 -2.42 4.70
CA HIS A 110 -2.24 -1.69 4.60
C HIS A 110 -2.66 -1.47 3.15
N VAL A 111 -3.93 -1.75 2.84
CA VAL A 111 -4.52 -1.52 1.53
C VAL A 111 -5.44 -0.32 1.62
N CYS A 112 -5.14 0.72 0.85
CA CYS A 112 -5.90 1.94 0.81
C CYS A 112 -6.83 1.95 -0.41
N HIS A 113 -8.13 1.92 -0.14
CA HIS A 113 -9.16 2.02 -1.19
C HIS A 113 -9.60 3.46 -1.47
N ASN A 114 -9.26 4.39 -0.58
CA ASN A 114 -9.57 5.81 -0.75
C ASN A 114 -8.37 6.66 -0.31
N PRO A 115 -7.63 7.27 -1.25
CA PRO A 115 -6.43 8.05 -0.92
C PRO A 115 -6.72 9.22 0.04
N GLN A 116 -7.96 9.73 0.08
CA GLN A 116 -8.35 10.81 1.00
C GLN A 116 -8.38 10.37 2.48
N LEU A 117 -8.56 9.06 2.73
CA LEU A 117 -8.60 8.49 4.08
C LEU A 117 -7.23 7.99 4.54
N LEU A 118 -6.26 7.85 3.63
CA LEU A 118 -4.95 7.25 3.91
C LEU A 118 -4.27 7.82 5.16
N GLY A 119 -4.20 9.15 5.30
CA GLY A 119 -3.56 9.77 6.46
C GLY A 119 -4.26 9.43 7.79
N LYS A 120 -5.59 9.27 7.77
CA LYS A 120 -6.36 8.88 8.96
C LYS A 120 -6.20 7.39 9.27
N GLU A 121 -6.15 6.55 8.24
CA GLU A 121 -5.91 5.11 8.38
C GLU A 121 -4.52 4.84 8.98
N LEU A 122 -3.49 5.52 8.46
CA LEU A 122 -2.13 5.44 9.02
C LEU A 122 -2.06 5.93 10.47
N ALA A 123 -2.76 7.01 10.81
CA ALA A 123 -2.84 7.48 12.19
C ALA A 123 -3.54 6.46 13.11
N SER A 124 -4.57 5.77 12.61
CA SER A 124 -5.26 4.70 13.32
C SER A 124 -4.33 3.50 13.55
N LEU A 125 -3.50 3.15 12.56
CA LEU A 125 -2.51 2.08 12.69
C LEU A 125 -1.44 2.44 13.73
N ALA A 126 -0.89 3.66 13.68
CA ALA A 126 0.05 4.13 14.70
C ALA A 126 -0.55 4.08 16.12
N THR A 127 -1.85 4.42 16.26
CA THR A 127 -2.51 4.48 17.57
C THR A 127 -2.90 3.10 18.10
N SER A 128 -3.47 2.23 17.25
CA SER A 128 -4.00 0.91 17.65
C SER A 128 -2.91 -0.05 18.12
N GLN A 129 -1.66 0.20 17.78
CA GLN A 129 -0.54 -0.68 18.10
C GLN A 129 0.15 -0.31 19.43
N VAL A 130 -0.14 0.87 19.99
CA VAL A 130 0.37 1.29 21.32
C VAL A 130 -0.31 0.52 22.46
N SER A 131 -1.52 -0.02 22.26
CA SER A 131 -2.25 -0.76 23.30
C SER A 131 -1.77 -2.20 23.50
N SER A 132 -1.04 -2.80 22.56
CA SER A 132 -0.60 -4.21 22.65
C SER A 132 0.76 -4.41 23.34
N GLN A 133 1.42 -3.33 23.80
CA GLN A 133 2.75 -3.39 24.43
C GLN A 133 2.78 -3.07 25.94
N ARG A 134 1.63 -2.98 26.60
CA ARG A 134 1.56 -2.74 28.06
C ARG A 134 1.08 -3.95 28.86
N ASP A 135 1.54 -5.16 28.55
CA ASP A 135 1.41 -6.31 29.46
C ASP A 135 2.59 -7.26 29.20
N GLY A 136 3.59 -7.23 30.08
CA GLY A 136 4.80 -8.04 30.01
C GLY A 136 5.79 -7.68 31.11
#